data_AF-A0A540MLC0-F1
#
_entry.id   AF-A0A540MLC0-F1
#
_cell.length_a   1.000
_cell.length_b   1.000
_cell.length_c   1.000
_cell.angle_alpha   90.00
_cell.angle_beta   90.00
_cell.angle_gamma   90.00
#
_symmetry.space_group_name_H-M   'P 1'
#
loop_
_entity.id
_entity.type
_entity.pdbx_description
1 polymer ?
#
loop_
_entity_poly.entity_id
_entity_poly.type
_entity_poly.pdbx_seq_one_letter_code
_entity_poly.pdbx_strand_id
1 'polypeptide(L)' 'MGYDYSGYGQSTGKASEQNTYADIEAAYKCLEECYGTKQEDIILYGQSVGSGPTLDLAARLPQ' A
#
# COMPACT_ATOMS: atom_id res chain seq x y z
N MET A 1 0.11 0.24 -9.67
CA MET A 1 -0.51 1.48 -9.14
C MET A 1 0.53 2.20 -8.29
N GLY A 2 0.61 3.53 -8.37
CA GLY A 2 1.41 4.35 -7.46
C GLY A 2 0.48 5.21 -6.61
N TYR A 3 0.86 5.48 -5.36
CA TYR A 3 0.09 6.28 -4.42
C TYR A 3 1.02 7.13 -3.55
N ASP A 4 0.53 8.28 -3.09
CA ASP A 4 1.21 9.14 -2.13
C ASP A 4 0.79 8.76 -0.71
N TYR A 5 1.74 8.68 0.21
CA TYR A 5 1.44 8.50 1.63
C TYR A 5 0.66 9.69 2.20
N SER A 6 -0.14 9.44 3.23
CA SER A 6 -0.81 10.46 4.02
C SER A 6 0.16 11.58 4.44
N GLY A 7 -0.14 12.82 4.05
CA GLY A 7 0.68 14.00 4.31
C GLY A 7 1.87 14.22 3.36
N TYR A 8 1.97 13.45 2.27
CA TYR A 8 2.96 13.62 1.20
C TYR A 8 2.28 13.88 -0.15
N GLY A 9 3.01 14.53 -1.07
CA GLY A 9 2.56 14.72 -2.45
C GLY A 9 1.20 15.41 -2.54
N GLN A 10 0.22 14.75 -3.14
CA GLN A 10 -1.17 15.22 -3.21
C GLN A 10 -2.07 14.66 -2.10
N SER A 11 -1.59 13.71 -1.31
CA SER A 11 -2.34 13.10 -0.20
C SER A 11 -2.38 14.03 1.01
N THR A 12 -3.60 14.35 1.48
CA THR A 12 -3.81 15.11 2.72
C THR A 12 -3.58 14.25 3.97
N GLY A 13 -3.73 14.83 5.17
CA GLY A 13 -3.58 14.10 6.43
C GLY A 13 -2.21 14.32 7.08
N LYS A 14 -1.76 13.34 7.87
CA LYS A 14 -0.53 13.42 8.66
C LYS A 14 0.39 12.25 8.37
N ALA A 15 1.68 12.53 8.21
CA ALA A 15 2.71 11.51 8.14
C ALA A 15 2.81 10.76 9.48
N SER A 16 2.57 9.45 9.44
CA SER A 16 2.83 8.52 10.54
C SER A 16 3.03 7.11 10.00
N GLU A 17 3.67 6.26 10.79
CA GLU A 17 3.87 4.85 10.47
C GLU A 17 2.52 4.14 10.24
N GLN A 18 1.56 4.35 11.15
CA GLN A 18 0.23 3.74 11.09
C GLN A 18 -0.52 4.14 9.82
N ASN A 19 -0.42 5.41 9.42
CA ASN A 19 -1.07 5.87 8.19
C ASN A 19 -0.39 5.27 6.96
N THR A 20 0.93 5.12 6.98
CA THR A 20 1.67 4.49 5.87
C THR A 20 1.20 3.05 5.63
N TYR A 21 0.91 2.29 6.70
CA TYR A 21 0.31 0.95 6.61
C TYR A 21 -1.12 1.00 6.06
N ALA A 22 -1.93 1.95 6.53
CA ALA A 22 -3.30 2.13 6.01
C ALA A 22 -3.32 2.53 4.53
N ASP A 23 -2.36 3.34 4.08
CA ASP A 23 -2.26 3.83 2.70
C ASP A 23 -2.00 2.67 1.72
N ILE A 24 -1.05 1.77 2.04
CA ILE A 24 -0.78 0.61 1.17
C ILE A 24 -1.95 -0.38 1.15
N GLU A 25 -2.63 -0.57 2.29
CA GLU A 25 -3.83 -1.41 2.36
C GLU A 25 -4.96 -0.85 1.50
N ALA A 26 -5.16 0.47 1.52
CA ALA A 26 -6.15 1.12 0.68
C ALA A 26 -5.82 0.96 -0.81
N ALA A 27 -4.55 1.12 -1.19
CA ALA A 27 -4.11 0.90 -2.57
C ALA A 27 -4.29 -0.56 -3.03
N TYR A 28 -3.95 -1.52 -2.17
CA TYR A 28 -4.13 -2.95 -2.43
C TYR A 28 -5.60 -3.32 -2.60
N LYS A 29 -6.47 -2.91 -1.65
CA LYS A 29 -7.93 -3.14 -1.76
C LYS A 29 -8.52 -2.49 -3.00
N CYS A 30 -8.03 -1.31 -3.39
CA CYS A 30 -8.48 -0.68 -4.63
C CYS A 30 -8.18 -1.56 -5.86
N LEU A 31 -7.00 -2.18 -5.94
CA LEU A 31 -6.65 -3.12 -7.01
C LEU A 31 -7.59 -4.33 -7.06
N GLU A 32 -7.97 -4.88 -5.91
CA GLU A 32 -8.89 -6.02 -5.84
C GLU A 32 -10.33 -5.61 -6.15
N GLU A 33 -10.86 -4.60 -5.45
CA GLU A 33 -12.28 -4.25 -5.48
C GLU A 33 -12.67 -3.42 -6.71
N CYS A 34 -11.84 -2.45 -7.10
CA CYS A 34 -12.16 -1.54 -8.20
C CYS A 34 -11.66 -2.06 -9.54
N TYR A 35 -10.52 -2.78 -9.56
CA TYR A 35 -9.90 -3.27 -10.78
C TYR A 35 -10.04 -4.78 -10.97
N GLY A 36 -10.53 -5.54 -9.98
CA GLY A 36 -10.70 -6.99 -10.09
C GLY A 36 -9.36 -7.74 -10.22
N THR A 37 -8.25 -7.13 -9.80
CA THR A 37 -6.93 -7.73 -9.88
C THR A 37 -6.81 -8.81 -8.82
N LYS A 38 -6.38 -10.00 -9.21
CA LYS A 38 -6.18 -11.09 -8.25
C LYS A 38 -4.86 -10.93 -7.52
N GLN A 39 -4.79 -11.41 -6.28
CA GLN A 39 -3.57 -11.35 -5.47
C GLN A 39 -2.35 -11.93 -6.21
N GLU A 40 -2.51 -13.07 -6.90
CA GLU A 40 -1.41 -13.72 -7.63
C GLU A 40 -0.83 -12.88 -8.78
N ASP A 41 -1.57 -11.88 -9.25
CA ASP A 41 -1.17 -10.96 -10.32
C ASP A 41 -0.62 -9.63 -9.78
N ILE A 42 -0.55 -9.45 -8.45
CA ILE A 42 -0.08 -8.22 -7.79
C ILE A 42 1.35 -8.40 -7.29
N ILE A 43 2.25 -7.55 -7.78
CA ILE A 43 3.61 -7.43 -7.24
C ILE A 43 3.67 -6.21 -6.32
N LEU A 44 3.95 -6.45 -5.04
CA LEU A 44 4.22 -5.39 -4.07
C LEU A 44 5.66 -4.91 -4.22
N TYR A 45 5.86 -3.62 -4.50
CA TYR A 45 7.18 -3.00 -4.66
C TYR A 45 7.33 -1.79 -3.75
N GLY A 46 8.34 -1.82 -2.89
CA GLY A 46 8.68 -0.74 -1.97
C GLY A 46 10.18 -0.50 -1.92
N GLN A 47 10.59 0.77 -2.02
CA GLN A 47 11.98 1.21 -1.94
C GLN A 47 12.16 2.22 -0.79
N SER A 48 13.33 2.20 -0.15
CA SER A 48 13.65 3.12 0.96
C SER A 48 12.59 3.02 2.05
N VAL A 49 11.99 4.12 2.49
CA VAL A 49 10.92 4.11 3.51
C VAL A 49 9.73 3.21 3.12
N GLY A 50 9.46 3.04 1.83
CA GLY A 50 8.36 2.20 1.35
C GLY A 50 8.56 0.71 1.57
N SER A 51 9.78 0.24 1.90
CA SER A 51 10.01 -1.18 2.19
C SER A 51 9.25 -1.66 3.43
N GLY A 52 9.12 -0.81 4.45
CA GLY A 52 8.40 -1.12 5.69
C GLY A 52 6.93 -1.54 5.44
N PRO A 53 6.06 -0.65 4.94
CA PRO A 53 4.66 -0.97 4.68
C PRO A 53 4.48 -2.09 3.64
N THR A 54 5.37 -2.17 2.66
CA THR A 54 5.33 -3.23 1.62
C THR A 54 5.54 -4.61 2.24
N LEU A 55 6.57 -4.75 3.08
CA LEU A 55 6.88 -6.02 3.75
C LEU A 55 5.83 -6.37 4.81
N ASP A 56 5.33 -5.38 5.55
CA ASP A 56 4.25 -5.59 6.53
C ASP A 56 2.99 -6.14 5.87
N LEU A 57 2.55 -5.53 4.76
CA LEU A 57 1.39 -6.02 4.02
C LEU A 57 1.66 -7.43 3.47
N ALA A 58 2.80 -7.65 2.82
CA ALA A 58 3.17 -8.95 2.25
C ALA A 58 3.18 -10.07 3.31
N ALA A 59 3.61 -9.78 4.55
CA ALA A 59 3.66 -10.75 5.63
C ALA A 59 2.27 -11.18 6.15
N ARG A 60 1.21 -10.40 5.86
CA ARG A 60 -0.16 -10.66 6.30
C ARG A 60 -1.05 -11.26 5.21
N LEU A 61 -0.63 -11.22 3.95
CA LEU A 61 -1.36 -11.83 2.85
C LEU A 61 -1.25 -13.37 2.91
N PRO A 62 -2.32 -14.11 2.54
CA PRO A 62 -2.27 -15.56 2.42
C PRO A 62 -1.27 -15.99 1.33
N GLN A 63 -0.64 -17.16 1.50
CA GLN A 63 0.19 -17.80 0.46
C GLN A 63 -0.66 -18.50 -0.59
#